data_AF-A0A0C3QHX6-F1
#
_entry.id   AF-A0A0C3QHX6-F1
#
_cell.length_a   1.000
_cell.length_b   1.000
_cell.length_c   1.000
_cell.angle_alpha   90.00
_cell.angle_beta   90.00
_cell.angle_gamma   90.00
#
_symmetry.space_group_name_H-M   'P 1'
#
loop_
_entity.id
_entity.type
_entity.pdbx_description
1 polymer ?
#
loop_
_entity_poly.entity_id
_entity_poly.type
_entity_poly.pdbx_seq_one_letter_code
_entity_poly.pdbx_strand_id
1 'polypeptide(L)'
;MWTGDAWIRAQVSQSQRLEYFSLTSCPQNSAPAGATICPIILASDKAALTTHSGSKSSHNLLISIGNIKNSVRASLERRAYLLLAYIPCNTKWEVTVANYETKTQRTRMPGYLTKILFHKCMDRILSRIKIPDPRIILDCDGYFRLVLSPLMAYLADMEEQWLVMAIARSQCP
;
A
#
# COMPACT_ATOMS: atom_id res chain seq x y z
N MET A 1 -11.37 -0.44 9.69
CA MET A 1 -10.90 0.59 8.73
C MET A 1 -9.63 1.20 9.30
N TRP A 2 -8.53 0.42 9.33
CA TRP A 2 -7.25 0.82 9.95
C TRP A 2 -6.19 1.17 8.89
N THR A 3 -6.47 0.84 7.63
CA THR A 3 -5.57 0.96 6.47
C THR A 3 -5.83 2.20 5.62
N GLY A 4 -6.69 3.13 6.02
CA GLY A 4 -6.77 4.47 5.41
C GLY A 4 -6.08 5.49 6.33
N ASP A 5 -6.58 5.58 7.57
CA ASP A 5 -6.14 6.57 8.57
C ASP A 5 -4.65 6.50 8.94
N ALA A 6 -4.04 5.31 8.93
CA ALA A 6 -2.60 5.18 9.19
C ALA A 6 -1.75 5.77 8.05
N TRP A 7 -2.23 5.65 6.81
CA TRP A 7 -1.55 6.15 5.62
C TRP A 7 -1.77 7.65 5.45
N ILE A 8 -2.99 8.14 5.71
CA ILE A 8 -3.27 9.59 5.77
C ILE A 8 -2.40 10.25 6.84
N ARG A 9 -2.28 9.65 8.02
CA ARG A 9 -1.42 10.16 9.11
C ARG A 9 0.06 10.16 8.75
N ALA A 10 0.52 9.16 7.99
CA ALA A 10 1.92 9.09 7.55
C ALA A 10 2.25 10.00 6.36
N GLN A 11 1.27 10.31 5.50
CA GLN A 11 1.52 10.93 4.19
C GLN A 11 0.95 12.36 4.02
N VAL A 12 -0.13 12.75 4.69
CA VAL A 12 -0.91 13.97 4.32
C VAL A 12 -1.17 14.97 5.48
N SER A 13 -0.95 14.63 6.76
CA SER A 13 -1.23 15.57 7.86
C SER A 13 -0.26 16.77 7.91
N GLN A 14 -0.61 17.85 7.19
CA GLN A 14 -0.11 19.21 7.38
C GLN A 14 -1.16 20.04 8.16
N SER A 15 -1.37 19.79 9.45
CA SER A 15 -1.91 20.76 10.40
C SER A 15 -2.18 20.09 11.75
N GLN A 16 -1.18 20.07 12.61
CA GLN A 16 -1.25 20.61 13.98
C GLN A 16 0.07 20.30 14.70
N ARG A 17 0.94 21.31 14.69
CA ARG A 17 1.94 21.64 15.72
C ARG A 17 2.75 20.46 16.31
N LEU A 18 3.91 20.25 15.67
CA LEU A 18 5.14 19.60 16.15
C LEU A 18 4.98 18.08 16.43
N GLU A 19 5.50 17.17 15.61
CA GLU A 19 6.81 17.17 14.97
C GLU A 19 6.71 16.78 13.49
N TYR A 20 7.51 17.44 12.66
CA TYR A 20 7.98 16.86 11.41
C TYR A 20 8.45 15.42 11.69
N PHE A 21 7.70 14.41 11.26
CA PHE A 21 8.30 13.12 10.92
C PHE A 21 9.07 13.28 9.61
N SER A 22 10.06 14.17 9.67
CA SER A 22 11.32 14.01 9.02
C SER A 22 11.67 12.52 8.93
N LEU A 23 12.30 12.10 7.84
CA LEU A 23 12.91 10.78 7.71
C LEU A 23 14.03 10.52 8.78
N THR A 24 14.06 11.29 9.86
CA THR A 24 14.90 11.17 11.06
C THR A 24 14.16 10.68 12.30
N SER A 25 12.85 10.42 12.29
CA SER A 25 12.13 10.04 13.51
C SER A 25 11.28 8.77 13.46
N CYS A 26 11.60 7.73 12.69
CA CYS A 26 11.53 6.44 13.37
C CYS A 26 12.83 6.41 14.18
N PRO A 27 12.87 6.95 15.42
CA PRO A 27 14.12 6.93 16.11
C PRO A 27 14.44 5.44 16.24
N GLN A 28 15.68 5.06 16.00
CA GLN A 28 16.15 3.76 16.51
C GLN A 28 15.74 3.57 17.99
N ASN A 29 15.44 4.66 18.73
CA ASN A 29 14.88 4.68 20.08
C ASN A 29 13.47 4.05 20.25
N SER A 30 12.66 3.88 19.20
CA SER A 30 11.38 3.14 19.29
C SER A 30 11.51 1.69 18.82
N ALA A 31 12.65 1.34 18.21
CA ALA A 31 13.00 -0.05 18.01
C ALA A 31 13.53 -0.64 19.34
N PRO A 32 13.33 -1.94 19.59
CA PRO A 32 13.97 -2.60 20.73
C PRO A 32 15.47 -2.34 20.75
N ALA A 33 16.06 -2.28 21.94
CA ALA A 33 17.51 -2.08 22.08
C ALA A 33 18.27 -3.12 21.22
N GLY A 34 19.17 -2.64 20.36
CA GLY A 34 19.96 -3.47 19.43
C GLY A 34 19.23 -3.88 18.14
N ALA A 35 17.98 -3.48 17.93
CA ALA A 35 17.27 -3.71 16.68
C ALA A 35 17.59 -2.65 15.62
N THR A 36 17.78 -3.09 14.38
CA THR A 36 17.91 -2.26 13.19
C THR A 36 16.54 -2.07 12.54
N ILE A 37 16.20 -0.86 12.13
CA ILE A 37 14.96 -0.60 11.40
C ILE A 37 15.19 -0.85 9.91
N CYS A 38 14.36 -1.69 9.28
CA CYS A 38 14.33 -1.89 7.83
C CYS A 38 12.94 -1.48 7.30
N PRO A 39 12.78 -0.25 6.78
CA PRO A 39 11.46 0.25 6.41
C PRO A 39 10.88 -0.57 5.26
N ILE A 40 9.60 -0.90 5.31
CA ILE A 40 8.86 -1.49 4.19
C ILE A 40 8.17 -0.37 3.41
N ILE A 41 8.38 -0.36 2.10
CA ILE A 41 7.75 0.55 1.14
C ILE A 41 6.85 -0.30 0.25
N LEU A 42 5.57 0.02 0.18
CA LEU A 42 4.66 -0.58 -0.80
C LEU A 42 4.48 0.37 -1.97
N ALA A 43 4.16 -0.19 -3.13
CA ALA A 43 3.65 0.57 -4.26
C ALA A 43 2.48 -0.18 -4.88
N SER A 44 1.54 0.53 -5.49
CA SER A 44 0.53 -0.09 -6.35
C SER A 44 0.53 0.54 -7.72
N ASP A 45 0.35 -0.30 -8.72
CA ASP A 45 0.15 0.10 -10.09
C ASP A 45 -0.98 -0.72 -10.70
N LYS A 46 -1.94 -0.06 -11.35
CA LYS A 46 -3.04 -0.72 -12.03
C LYS A 46 -2.61 -1.29 -13.37
N ALA A 47 -2.54 -2.61 -13.46
CA ALA A 47 -2.22 -3.31 -14.70
C ALA A 47 -3.47 -3.92 -15.37
N ALA A 48 -3.57 -3.73 -16.69
CA ALA A 48 -4.52 -4.48 -17.51
C ALA A 48 -3.94 -5.87 -17.80
N LEU A 49 -4.64 -6.94 -17.37
CA LEU A 49 -4.18 -8.31 -17.54
C LEU A 49 -4.54 -8.90 -18.91
N THR A 50 -5.61 -8.43 -19.56
CA THR A 50 -6.06 -8.91 -20.87
C THR A 50 -6.77 -7.79 -21.64
N THR A 51 -6.32 -7.52 -22.88
CA THR A 51 -6.94 -6.55 -23.80
C THR A 51 -7.99 -7.18 -24.73
N HIS A 52 -7.95 -8.51 -24.94
CA HIS A 52 -8.75 -9.16 -26.00
C HIS A 52 -9.82 -10.17 -25.52
N SER A 53 -9.81 -10.58 -24.25
CA SER A 53 -10.78 -11.58 -23.73
C SER A 53 -11.21 -11.25 -22.29
N GLY A 54 -12.16 -10.33 -22.13
CA GLY A 54 -12.89 -10.13 -20.87
C GLY A 54 -12.37 -9.06 -19.92
N SER A 55 -11.57 -8.09 -20.41
CA SER A 55 -11.18 -6.85 -19.71
C SER A 55 -10.88 -7.04 -18.21
N LYS A 56 -10.00 -7.98 -17.88
CA LYS A 56 -9.56 -8.21 -16.50
C LYS A 56 -8.46 -7.20 -16.16
N SER A 57 -8.62 -6.48 -15.05
CA SER A 57 -7.60 -5.59 -14.48
C SER A 57 -7.35 -5.91 -13.01
N SER A 58 -6.12 -5.71 -12.58
CA SER A 58 -5.68 -5.90 -11.21
C SER A 58 -4.67 -4.82 -10.81
N HIS A 59 -4.70 -4.40 -9.54
CA HIS A 59 -3.60 -3.65 -8.97
C HIS A 59 -2.48 -4.61 -8.61
N ASN A 60 -1.29 -4.38 -9.15
CA ASN A 60 -0.08 -5.05 -8.74
C ASN A 60 0.41 -4.37 -7.47
N LEU A 61 0.39 -5.09 -6.35
CA LEU A 61 0.97 -4.62 -5.11
C LEU A 61 2.45 -5.01 -5.09
N LEU A 62 3.31 -4.01 -5.17
CA LEU A 62 4.76 -4.15 -5.11
C LEU A 62 5.26 -3.84 -3.69
N ILE A 63 6.37 -4.46 -3.31
CA ILE A 63 7.07 -4.26 -2.05
C ILE A 63 8.56 -3.99 -2.28
N SER A 64 9.11 -3.04 -1.55
CA SER A 64 10.54 -2.69 -1.51
C SER A 64 10.94 -2.41 -0.07
N ILE A 65 12.25 -2.39 0.20
CA ILE A 65 12.80 -1.96 1.49
C ILE A 65 13.40 -0.55 1.39
N GLY A 66 13.39 0.17 2.51
CA GLY A 66 13.92 1.52 2.65
C GLY A 66 15.44 1.59 2.55
N ASN A 67 16.14 0.50 2.89
CA ASN A 67 17.60 0.41 2.90
C ASN A 67 18.22 0.44 1.49
N ILE A 68 17.44 0.24 0.44
CA ILE A 68 17.90 0.40 -0.93
C ILE A 68 18.00 1.90 -1.26
N LYS A 69 19.09 2.34 -1.88
CA LYS A 69 19.25 3.74 -2.30
C LYS A 69 18.14 4.14 -3.27
N ASN A 70 17.66 5.38 -3.18
CA ASN A 70 16.56 5.85 -4.03
C ASN A 70 16.87 5.75 -5.54
N SER A 71 18.10 6.06 -5.94
CA SER A 71 18.57 5.91 -7.32
C SER A 71 18.50 4.47 -7.83
N VAL A 72 18.71 3.49 -6.94
CA VAL A 72 18.59 2.07 -7.25
C VAL A 72 17.11 1.67 -7.36
N ARG A 73 16.24 2.18 -6.47
CA ARG A 73 14.80 1.93 -6.54
C ARG A 73 14.15 2.51 -7.81
N ALA A 74 14.58 3.69 -8.23
CA ALA A 74 14.07 4.36 -9.42
C ALA A 74 14.56 3.71 -10.73
N SER A 75 15.55 2.80 -10.67
CA SER A 75 16.09 2.12 -11.84
C SER A 75 15.21 0.92 -12.21
N LEU A 76 14.74 0.91 -13.46
CA LEU A 76 13.92 -0.19 -14.02
C LEU A 76 14.69 -1.52 -14.11
N GLU A 77 16.01 -1.48 -14.25
CA GLU A 77 16.84 -2.66 -14.47
C GLU A 77 17.19 -3.39 -13.17
N ARG A 78 17.17 -2.69 -12.03
CA ARG A 78 17.73 -3.18 -10.76
C ARG A 78 16.75 -3.97 -9.89
N ARG A 79 15.52 -4.21 -10.38
CA ARG A 79 14.49 -5.04 -9.74
C ARG A 79 14.34 -4.77 -8.24
N ALA A 80 14.34 -3.50 -7.86
CA ALA A 80 14.29 -3.08 -6.45
C ALA A 80 12.91 -3.28 -5.80
N TYR A 81 11.90 -3.57 -6.62
CA TYR A 81 10.55 -3.91 -6.21
C TYR A 81 10.27 -5.38 -6.51
N LEU A 82 9.68 -6.07 -5.53
CA LEU A 82 9.14 -7.41 -5.68
C LEU A 82 7.62 -7.32 -5.79
N LEU A 83 7.02 -8.14 -6.65
CA LEU A 83 5.57 -8.29 -6.68
C LEU A 83 5.09 -9.10 -5.47
N LEU A 84 4.30 -8.47 -4.60
CA LEU A 84 3.75 -9.06 -3.40
C LEU A 84 2.40 -9.75 -3.67
N ALA A 85 1.49 -9.10 -4.41
CA ALA A 85 0.16 -9.64 -4.68
C ALA A 85 -0.50 -8.98 -5.90
N TYR A 86 -1.48 -9.69 -6.48
CA TYR A 86 -2.45 -9.13 -7.42
C TYR A 86 -3.77 -8.84 -6.68
N ILE A 87 -4.23 -7.60 -6.69
CA ILE A 87 -5.51 -7.20 -6.09
C ILE A 87 -6.54 -7.04 -7.20
N PRO A 88 -7.67 -7.75 -7.17
CA PRO A 88 -8.68 -7.68 -8.23
C PRO A 88 -9.35 -6.30 -8.29
N CYS A 89 -9.40 -5.69 -9.48
CA CYS A 89 -10.14 -4.44 -9.73
C CYS A 89 -11.53 -4.71 -10.34
N ASN A 90 -11.59 -5.63 -11.30
CA ASN A 90 -12.77 -5.89 -12.11
C ASN A 90 -13.46 -7.18 -11.67
N THR A 91 -14.08 -7.15 -10.50
CA THR A 91 -15.19 -8.07 -10.24
C THR A 91 -16.34 -7.67 -11.16
N LYS A 92 -16.95 -8.63 -11.86
CA LYS A 92 -18.19 -8.40 -12.61
C LYS A 92 -19.31 -8.07 -11.63
N TRP A 93 -19.33 -6.83 -11.15
CA TRP A 93 -20.38 -6.31 -10.28
C TRP A 93 -21.72 -6.25 -11.01
N GLU A 94 -21.76 -6.46 -12.33
CA GLU A 94 -22.96 -6.47 -13.18
C GLU A 94 -24.12 -7.27 -12.56
N VAL A 95 -23.85 -8.47 -12.03
CA VAL A 95 -24.86 -9.31 -11.37
C VAL A 95 -25.35 -8.69 -10.05
N THR A 96 -24.43 -8.12 -9.27
CA THR A 96 -24.76 -7.41 -8.02
C THR A 96 -25.51 -6.10 -8.30
N VAL A 97 -25.21 -5.46 -9.43
CA VAL A 97 -25.71 -4.16 -9.84
C VAL A 97 -27.11 -4.25 -10.43
N ALA A 98 -27.43 -5.34 -11.14
CA ALA A 98 -28.78 -5.59 -11.68
C ALA A 98 -29.86 -5.55 -10.59
N ASN A 99 -29.51 -5.90 -9.35
CA ASN A 99 -30.41 -5.93 -8.20
C ASN A 99 -30.64 -4.55 -7.55
N TYR A 100 -29.94 -3.49 -7.96
CA TYR A 100 -30.22 -2.15 -7.44
C TYR A 100 -31.40 -1.50 -8.17
N GLU A 101 -32.32 -0.90 -7.42
CA GLU A 101 -33.54 -0.28 -7.94
C GLU A 101 -33.24 1.02 -8.69
N THR A 102 -32.29 1.83 -8.20
CA THR A 102 -32.03 3.16 -8.74
C THR A 102 -30.82 3.19 -9.68
N LYS A 103 -30.89 4.00 -10.75
CA LYS A 103 -29.78 4.24 -11.68
C LYS A 103 -28.53 4.78 -10.95
N THR A 104 -28.72 5.63 -9.94
CA THR A 104 -27.64 6.20 -9.13
C THR A 104 -26.88 5.14 -8.34
N GLN A 105 -27.59 4.18 -7.73
CA GLN A 105 -26.96 3.05 -7.04
C GLN A 105 -26.18 2.18 -8.02
N ARG A 106 -26.75 1.90 -9.21
CA ARG A 106 -26.08 1.10 -10.23
C ARG A 106 -24.74 1.68 -10.68
N THR A 107 -24.63 3.01 -10.76
CA THR A 107 -23.38 3.68 -11.16
C THR A 107 -22.39 3.82 -10.01
N ARG A 108 -22.83 4.14 -8.79
CA ARG A 108 -21.92 4.46 -7.67
C ARG A 108 -21.45 3.23 -6.90
N MET A 109 -22.31 2.24 -6.74
CA MET A 109 -22.04 1.10 -5.87
C MET A 109 -20.84 0.24 -6.30
N PRO A 110 -20.59 -0.01 -7.60
CA PRO A 110 -19.40 -0.74 -8.03
C PRO A 110 -18.10 -0.11 -7.53
N GLY A 111 -18.00 1.22 -7.57
CA GLY A 111 -16.81 1.93 -7.08
C GLY A 111 -16.62 1.75 -5.57
N TYR A 112 -17.71 1.81 -4.81
CA TYR A 112 -17.68 1.58 -3.35
C TYR A 112 -17.30 0.13 -3.00
N LEU A 113 -17.90 -0.84 -3.66
CA LEU A 113 -17.59 -2.26 -3.47
C LEU A 113 -16.15 -2.60 -3.86
N THR A 114 -15.64 -1.97 -4.92
CA THR A 114 -14.24 -2.12 -5.34
C THR A 114 -13.27 -1.59 -4.28
N LYS A 115 -13.56 -0.42 -3.68
CA LYS A 115 -12.79 0.09 -2.54
C LYS A 115 -12.83 -0.86 -1.34
N ILE A 116 -14.01 -1.36 -0.98
CA ILE A 116 -14.15 -2.34 0.11
C ILE A 116 -13.31 -3.59 -0.18
N LEU A 117 -13.40 -4.12 -1.39
CA LEU A 117 -12.66 -5.31 -1.81
C LEU A 117 -11.15 -5.06 -1.71
N PHE A 118 -10.68 -3.94 -2.25
CA PHE A 118 -9.28 -3.53 -2.16
C PHE A 118 -8.79 -3.50 -0.70
N HIS A 119 -9.53 -2.83 0.19
CA HIS A 119 -9.17 -2.76 1.61
C HIS A 119 -9.21 -4.12 2.30
N LYS A 120 -10.18 -4.99 1.98
CA LYS A 120 -10.21 -6.36 2.52
C LYS A 120 -9.02 -7.20 2.06
N CYS A 121 -8.62 -7.07 0.79
CA CYS A 121 -7.42 -7.72 0.26
C CYS A 121 -6.16 -7.20 0.97
N MET A 122 -6.00 -5.88 1.08
CA MET A 122 -4.89 -5.25 1.78
C MET A 122 -4.83 -5.67 3.26
N ASP A 123 -5.98 -5.75 3.93
CA ASP A 123 -6.09 -6.17 5.32
C ASP A 123 -5.54 -7.59 5.55
N ARG A 124 -5.83 -8.49 4.60
CA ARG A 124 -5.36 -9.89 4.60
C ARG A 124 -3.87 -9.98 4.26
N ILE A 125 -3.42 -9.29 3.21
CA ILE A 125 -2.02 -9.31 2.75
C ILE A 125 -1.11 -8.73 3.84
N LEU A 126 -1.47 -7.59 4.41
CA LEU A 126 -0.66 -6.89 5.40
C LEU A 126 -0.89 -7.37 6.83
N SER A 127 -1.67 -8.43 7.04
CA SER A 127 -2.00 -8.95 8.38
C SER A 127 -0.76 -9.22 9.24
N ARG A 128 0.35 -9.66 8.63
CA ARG A 128 1.64 -9.91 9.29
C ARG A 128 2.54 -8.69 9.44
N ILE A 129 2.29 -7.61 8.70
CA ILE A 129 3.13 -6.40 8.67
C ILE A 129 2.54 -5.29 9.57
N LYS A 130 1.22 -5.32 9.82
CA LYS A 130 0.52 -4.34 10.68
C LYS A 130 1.12 -4.22 12.08
N ILE A 131 1.58 -5.34 12.63
CA ILE A 131 2.27 -5.40 13.92
C ILE A 131 3.67 -5.89 13.60
N PRO A 132 4.63 -4.97 13.36
CA PRO A 132 5.98 -5.37 13.01
C PRO A 132 6.62 -6.04 14.21
N ASP A 133 7.06 -7.28 14.00
CA ASP A 133 7.76 -8.09 14.98
C ASP A 133 9.24 -8.14 14.62
N PRO A 134 10.16 -7.78 15.53
CA PRO A 134 11.59 -7.89 15.31
C PRO A 134 12.01 -9.32 14.97
N ARG A 135 12.75 -9.51 13.88
CA ARG A 135 13.24 -10.82 13.44
C ARG A 135 14.74 -10.80 13.27
N ILE A 136 15.39 -11.93 13.57
CA ILE A 136 16.81 -12.10 13.25
C ILE A 136 16.93 -12.35 11.75
N ILE A 137 17.64 -11.48 11.04
CA ILE A 137 17.87 -11.54 9.59
C ILE A 137 19.38 -11.48 9.33
N LEU A 138 19.84 -12.20 8.31
CA LEU A 138 21.21 -12.11 7.82
C LEU A 138 21.36 -10.87 6.91
N ASP A 139 22.30 -10.00 7.24
CA ASP A 139 22.62 -8.82 6.43
C ASP A 139 23.53 -9.17 5.23
N CYS A 140 23.71 -8.23 4.31
CA CYS A 140 24.58 -8.36 3.14
C CYS A 140 26.04 -8.65 3.52
N ASP A 141 26.47 -8.19 4.69
CA ASP A 141 27.81 -8.41 5.24
C ASP A 141 27.95 -9.77 5.95
N GLY A 142 26.89 -10.59 6.00
CA GLY A 142 26.91 -11.91 6.64
C GLY A 142 26.69 -11.90 8.17
N TYR A 143 26.30 -10.76 8.75
CA TYR A 143 25.99 -10.65 10.18
C TYR A 143 24.51 -10.86 10.47
N PHE A 144 24.21 -11.59 11.55
CA PHE A 144 22.86 -11.67 12.08
C PHE A 144 22.50 -10.39 12.82
N ARG A 145 21.43 -9.73 12.39
CA ARG A 145 20.89 -8.52 13.02
C ARG A 145 19.46 -8.76 13.46
N LEU A 146 19.10 -8.24 14.63
CA LEU A 146 17.69 -8.10 15.00
C LEU A 146 17.11 -6.96 14.16
N VAL A 147 16.09 -7.23 13.34
CA VAL A 147 15.54 -6.25 12.39
C VAL A 147 14.05 -6.07 12.64
N LEU A 148 13.63 -4.84 12.90
CA LEU A 148 12.24 -4.42 12.92
C LEU A 148 11.86 -3.86 11.54
N SER A 149 10.82 -4.41 10.91
CA SER A 149 10.41 -4.00 9.57
C SER A 149 9.03 -3.32 9.53
N PRO A 150 8.92 -2.05 9.93
CA PRO A 150 7.65 -1.34 9.93
C PRO A 150 7.25 -0.93 8.50
N LEU A 151 5.95 -0.90 8.24
CA LEU A 151 5.40 -0.29 7.03
C LEU A 151 5.53 1.23 7.11
N MET A 152 6.29 1.83 6.19
CA MET A 152 6.69 3.24 6.28
C MET A 152 6.09 4.12 5.18
N ALA A 153 5.89 3.58 3.96
CA ALA A 153 5.42 4.38 2.83
C ALA A 153 4.56 3.58 1.85
N TYR A 154 3.62 4.28 1.19
CA TYR A 154 2.91 3.81 0.00
C TYR A 154 3.23 4.73 -1.17
N LEU A 155 3.65 4.16 -2.28
CA LEU A 155 3.83 4.88 -3.54
C LEU A 155 2.65 4.57 -4.44
N ALA A 156 1.86 5.60 -4.71
CA ALA A 156 0.67 5.53 -5.55
C ALA A 156 0.57 6.82 -6.35
N ASP A 157 0.10 6.71 -7.59
CA ASP A 157 -0.35 7.85 -8.36
C ASP A 157 -1.68 8.40 -7.82
N MET A 158 -2.25 9.41 -8.47
CA MET A 158 -3.43 10.09 -7.95
C MET A 158 -4.69 9.18 -7.93
N GLU A 159 -4.87 8.30 -8.93
CA GLU A 159 -6.01 7.39 -8.95
C GLU A 159 -5.92 6.35 -7.83
N GLU A 160 -4.72 5.82 -7.60
CA GLU A 160 -4.43 4.84 -6.57
C GLU A 160 -4.52 5.47 -5.18
N GLN A 161 -4.11 6.74 -5.02
CA GLN A 161 -4.28 7.47 -3.77
C GLN A 161 -5.76 7.60 -3.39
N TRP A 162 -6.65 7.90 -4.33
CA TRP A 162 -8.09 7.94 -4.05
C TRP A 162 -8.65 6.58 -3.64
N LEU A 163 -8.13 5.49 -4.22
CA LEU A 163 -8.49 4.13 -3.86
C LEU A 163 -8.07 3.81 -2.43
N VAL A 164 -6.82 4.11 -2.07
CA VAL A 164 -6.24 3.87 -0.74
C VAL A 164 -6.91 4.72 0.33
N MET A 165 -7.25 5.96 0.03
CA MET A 165 -7.95 6.84 0.99
C MET A 165 -9.46 6.62 1.03
N ALA A 166 -9.97 5.74 0.17
CA ALA A 166 -11.39 5.49 -0.04
C ALA A 166 -12.23 6.74 -0.40
N ILE A 167 -11.61 7.85 -0.82
CA ILE A 167 -12.27 9.12 -1.17
C ILE A 167 -12.78 9.15 -2.61
N ALA A 168 -13.72 10.06 -2.90
CA ALA A 168 -14.25 10.18 -4.26
C ALA A 168 -13.17 10.70 -5.22
N ARG A 169 -13.31 10.37 -6.52
CA ARG A 169 -12.42 10.95 -7.55
C ARG A 169 -12.53 12.47 -7.54
N SER A 170 -11.43 13.13 -7.87
CA SER A 170 -11.32 14.60 -7.92
C SER A 170 -11.49 15.29 -6.55
N GLN A 171 -11.31 14.56 -5.45
CA GLN A 171 -11.13 15.14 -4.13
C GLN A 171 -9.63 15.22 -3.81
N CYS A 172 -9.23 16.29 -3.12
CA CYS A 172 -7.88 16.38 -2.59
C CYS A 172 -7.70 15.30 -1.51
N PRO A 173 -6.67 14.44 -1.60
CA PRO A 173 -6.24 13.60 -0.49
C PRO A 173 -5.94 14.41 0.77
#